data_AF-A0A534VMG5-F1
#
_entry.id   AF-A0A534VMG5-F1
#
_cell.length_a   1.000
_cell.length_b   1.000
_cell.length_c   1.000
_cell.angle_alpha   90.00
_cell.angle_beta   90.00
_cell.angle_gamma   90.00
#
_symmetry.space_group_name_H-M   'P 1'
#
loop_
_entity.id
_entity.type
_entity.pdbx_description
1 polymer ?
#
loop_
_entity_poly.entity_id
_entity_poly.type
_entity_poly.pdbx_seq_one_letter_code
_entity_poly.pdbx_strand_id
1 'polypeptide(L)' 'MKRLARPHPSGGDVVERAALLASGDFAAAMAWIADHGGVAEAMVSGAPRRGLHGPRLSLSGGTEPRTPLRFVLPAGALA' A
#
# COMPACT_ATOMS: atom_id res chain seq x y z
N MET A 1 -2.07 -15.77 1.81
CA MET A 1 -1.79 -14.57 0.97
C MET A 1 -2.31 -14.67 -0.45
N LYS A 2 -2.05 -15.76 -1.21
CA LYS A 2 -2.56 -15.96 -2.59
C LYS A 2 -4.05 -15.59 -2.81
N ARG A 3 -4.94 -15.87 -1.86
CA ARG A 3 -6.38 -15.54 -1.94
C ARG A 3 -6.73 -14.06 -1.75
N LEU A 4 -5.86 -13.27 -1.12
CA LEU A 4 -6.08 -11.84 -0.83
C LEU A 4 -5.45 -10.92 -1.88
N ALA A 5 -4.55 -11.47 -2.68
CA ALA A 5 -3.79 -10.76 -3.68
C ALA A 5 -4.57 -10.54 -4.98
N ARG A 6 -4.31 -9.42 -5.64
CA ARG A 6 -4.76 -9.14 -7.01
C ARG A 6 -3.57 -8.72 -7.86
N PRO A 7 -3.58 -9.02 -9.18
CA PRO A 7 -2.53 -8.55 -10.07
C PRO A 7 -2.36 -7.02 -10.03
N HIS A 8 -1.11 -6.55 -9.99
CA HIS A 8 -0.77 -5.13 -10.01
C HIS A 8 -0.07 -4.77 -11.35
N PRO A 9 -0.34 -3.60 -11.96
CA PRO A 9 0.23 -3.20 -13.24
C PRO A 9 1.78 -3.09 -13.26
N SER A 10 2.44 -3.07 -12.11
CA SER A 10 3.91 -3.15 -12.01
C SER A 10 4.49 -4.56 -12.23
N GLY A 11 3.64 -5.57 -12.50
CA GLY A 11 4.04 -6.97 -12.69
C GLY A 11 4.12 -7.80 -11.40
N GLY A 12 3.80 -7.20 -10.26
CA GLY A 12 3.66 -7.89 -8.97
C GLY A 12 2.20 -8.09 -8.56
N ASP A 13 1.97 -8.28 -7.27
CA ASP A 13 0.63 -8.48 -6.69
C ASP A 13 0.34 -7.40 -5.65
N VAL A 14 -0.90 -6.89 -5.59
CA VAL A 14 -1.34 -5.94 -4.58
C VAL A 14 -2.30 -6.61 -3.59
N VAL A 15 -2.13 -6.30 -2.31
CA VAL A 15 -3.02 -6.73 -1.22
C VAL A 15 -3.61 -5.50 -0.54
N GLU A 16 -4.94 -5.46 -0.43
CA GLU A 16 -5.64 -4.36 0.22
C GLU A 16 -5.70 -4.55 1.73
N ARG A 17 -5.50 -3.46 2.49
CA ARG A 17 -5.53 -3.48 3.96
C ARG A 17 -6.85 -4.00 4.52
N ALA A 18 -7.98 -3.72 3.86
CA ALA A 18 -9.29 -4.25 4.27
C ALA A 18 -9.34 -5.78 4.18
N ALA A 19 -8.70 -6.38 3.17
CA ALA A 19 -8.62 -7.83 3.03
C ALA A 19 -7.73 -8.45 4.13
N LEU A 20 -6.66 -7.76 4.52
CA LEU A 20 -5.82 -8.17 5.66
C LEU A 20 -6.61 -8.16 6.97
N LEU A 21 -7.36 -7.08 7.24
CA LEU A 21 -8.21 -6.99 8.42
C LEU A 21 -9.32 -8.06 8.44
N ALA A 22 -9.92 -8.33 7.28
CA ALA A 22 -10.97 -9.35 7.16
C ALA A 22 -10.43 -10.79 7.31
N SER A 23 -9.12 -11.01 7.13
CA SER A 23 -8.50 -12.34 7.27
C SER A 23 -8.38 -12.81 8.73
N GLY A 24 -8.55 -11.91 9.70
CA GLY A 24 -8.54 -12.23 11.14
C GLY A 24 -7.15 -12.18 11.80
N ASP A 25 -6.06 -12.20 11.03
CA ASP A 25 -4.70 -12.07 11.58
C ASP A 25 -3.88 -11.04 10.79
N PHE A 26 -4.12 -9.76 11.11
CA PHE A 26 -3.45 -8.64 10.48
C PHE A 26 -1.94 -8.61 10.78
N ALA A 27 -1.54 -9.02 11.98
CA ALA A 27 -0.15 -8.97 12.40
C ALA A 27 0.71 -10.01 11.67
N ALA A 28 0.24 -11.27 11.59
CA ALA A 28 0.94 -12.29 10.83
C ALA A 28 0.97 -11.96 9.32
N ALA A 29 -0.10 -11.37 8.80
CA ALA A 29 -0.14 -10.91 7.42
C ALA A 29 0.90 -9.81 7.13
N MET A 30 1.02 -8.81 8.01
CA MET A 30 2.03 -7.76 7.87
C MET A 30 3.46 -8.30 8.01
N ALA A 31 3.70 -9.24 8.92
CA ALA A 31 5.00 -9.91 9.05
C ALA A 31 5.37 -10.68 7.78
N TRP A 32 4.42 -11.41 7.19
CA TRP A 32 4.62 -12.11 5.92
C TRP A 32 4.93 -11.13 4.78
N ILE A 33 4.19 -10.02 4.67
CA ILE A 33 4.43 -8.99 3.64
C ILE A 33 5.84 -8.41 3.78
N ALA A 34 6.28 -8.08 5.00
CA ALA A 34 7.61 -7.53 5.24
C ALA A 34 8.73 -8.52 4.89
N ASP A 35 8.56 -9.80 5.25
CA ASP A 35 9.52 -10.88 4.94
C ASP A 35 9.64 -11.13 3.43
N HIS A 36 8.54 -10.96 2.68
CA HIS A 36 8.49 -11.24 1.24
C HIS A 36 8.74 -9.99 0.37
N GLY A 37 9.34 -8.93 0.95
CA GLY A 37 9.73 -7.72 0.22
C GLY A 37 8.56 -6.83 -0.21
N GLY A 38 7.41 -6.97 0.44
CA GLY A 38 6.23 -6.17 0.17
C GLY A 38 6.37 -4.73 0.65
N VAL A 39 5.90 -3.79 -0.16
CA VAL A 39 6.01 -2.35 0.07
C VAL A 39 4.63 -1.69 0.17
N ALA A 40 4.49 -0.73 1.08
CA ALA A 40 3.30 0.09 1.17
C ALA A 40 3.18 1.02 -0.05
N GLU A 41 2.13 0.86 -0.86
CA GLU A 41 1.91 1.67 -2.07
C GLU A 41 1.82 3.18 -1.75
N ALA A 42 1.29 3.52 -0.57
CA ALA A 42 1.21 4.89 -0.08
C ALA A 42 2.58 5.52 0.29
N MET A 43 3.61 4.71 0.58
CA MET A 43 5.00 5.19 0.71
C MET A 43 5.67 5.34 -0.67
N VAL A 44 5.21 4.61 -1.68
CA VAL A 44 5.81 4.59 -3.03
C VAL A 44 5.23 5.69 -3.93
N SER A 45 3.99 6.13 -3.69
CA SER A 45 3.44 7.33 -4.34
C SER A 45 4.02 8.57 -3.70
N GLY A 46 5.23 8.94 -4.13
CA GLY A 46 5.83 10.24 -3.85
C GLY A 46 4.78 11.34 -4.01
N ALA A 47 4.76 12.26 -3.04
CA ALA A 47 3.79 13.35 -2.91
C ALA A 47 3.22 13.79 -4.27
N PRO A 48 1.88 13.92 -4.42
CA PRO A 48 1.32 14.39 -5.67
C PRO A 48 2.02 15.70 -6.02
N ARG A 49 2.80 15.68 -7.10
CA ARG A 49 3.51 16.86 -7.59
C ARG A 49 2.44 17.89 -7.87
N ARG A 50 2.32 18.81 -6.91
CA ARG A 50 1.42 19.95 -6.86
C ARG A 50 1.21 20.44 -8.30
N GLY A 51 -0.01 20.29 -8.81
CA GLY A 51 -0.36 20.86 -10.11
C GLY A 51 -0.06 22.36 -10.09
N LEU A 52 0.45 22.89 -11.21
CA LEU A 52 0.95 24.27 -11.36
C LEU A 52 -0.14 25.36 -11.30
N HIS A 53 -1.38 25.01 -10.92
CA HIS A 53 -2.49 25.93 -10.77
C HIS A 53 -3.24 25.64 -9.46
N GLY A 54 -2.86 26.34 -8.40
CA GLY A 54 -3.68 26.50 -7.19
C GLY A 54 -4.85 27.47 -7.43
N PRO A 55 -5.81 27.60 -6.51
CA PRO A 55 -5.56 27.60 -5.06
C PRO A 55 -6.56 26.74 -4.28
N ARG A 56 -6.09 25.94 -3.32
CA ARG A 56 -6.95 25.50 -2.22
C ARG A 56 -6.23 25.69 -0.89
N LEU A 57 -6.84 26.56 -0.10
CA LEU A 57 -6.83 26.63 1.36
C LEU A 57 -5.84 25.69 2.03
N SER A 58 -4.76 26.27 2.54
CA SER A 58 -3.95 25.68 3.61
C SER A 58 -4.86 25.42 4.81
N LEU A 59 -5.46 24.23 4.87
CA LEU A 59 -5.74 23.63 6.16
C LEU A 59 -4.48 22.86 6.53
N SER A 60 -3.69 23.47 7.40
CA SER A 60 -2.63 22.81 8.13
C SER A 60 -3.15 21.48 8.68
N GLY A 61 -2.58 20.39 8.20
CA GLY A 61 -2.62 19.08 8.82
C GLY A 61 -1.35 18.41 8.38
N GLY A 62 -0.44 18.15 9.31
CA GLY A 62 0.92 17.72 9.04
C GLY A 62 1.01 16.53 8.09
N THR A 63 2.20 16.36 7.53
CA THR A 63 2.68 15.15 6.84
C THR A 63 2.67 13.96 7.81
N GLU A 64 1.51 13.62 8.36
CA GLU A 64 1.31 12.36 9.05
C GLU A 64 1.34 11.29 7.95
N PRO A 65 2.20 10.25 8.08
CA PRO A 65 2.19 9.15 7.14
C PRO A 65 0.79 8.54 7.16
N ARG A 66 0.00 8.76 6.10
CA ARG A 66 -1.30 8.12 5.97
C ARG A 66 -1.09 6.62 6.04
N THR A 67 -1.87 5.98 6.90
CA THR A 67 -1.90 4.52 6.99
C THR A 67 -2.07 3.94 5.59
N PRO A 68 -1.10 3.15 5.09
CA PRO A 68 -1.17 2.59 3.76
C PRO A 68 -2.42 1.73 3.59
N LEU A 69 -3.14 1.94 2.50
CA LEU A 69 -4.34 1.16 2.18
C LEU A 69 -4.03 -0.07 1.34
N ARG A 70 -2.85 -0.11 0.71
CA ARG A 70 -2.42 -1.14 -0.24
C ARG A 70 -0.96 -1.47 -0.07
N PHE A 71 -0.64 -2.74 -0.25
CA PHE A 71 0.72 -3.29 -0.18
C PHE A 71 1.02 -4.04 -1.47
N VAL A 72 2.11 -3.69 -2.13
CA VAL A 72 2.56 -4.31 -3.38
C VAL A 72 3.67 -5.32 -3.06
N LEU A 73 3.54 -6.52 -3.59
CA LEU A 73 4.49 -7.62 -3.52
C LEU A 73 5.25 -7.73 -4.84
N PRO A 74 6.54 -8.07 -4.82
CA PRO A 74 7.30 -8.32 -6.04
C PRO A 74 6.76 -9.53 -6.80
N ALA A 75 7.01 -9.57 -8.11
CA ALA A 75 6.66 -10.70 -8.95
C ALA A 75 7.27 -11.99 -8.38
N GLY A 76 6.48 -13.07 -8.30
CA GLY A 76 6.94 -14.36 -7.78
C GLY A 76 6.91 -14.50 -6.26
N ALA A 77 6.57 -13.46 -5.49
CA ALA A 77 6.34 -13.59 -4.04
C ALA A 77 5.17 -14.53 -3.69
N LEU A 78 4.28 -14.76 -4.65
CA LEU A 78 3.15 -15.67 -4.56
C LEU A 78 3.28 -16.85 -5.53
N ALA A 79 4.47 -17.22 -5.98
CA ALA A 79 4.67 -18.46 -6.75
C ALA A 79 4.37 -19.70 -5.88
#